data_AF-A0A1G0J556-F1
#
_entry.id   AF-A0A1G0J556-F1
#
_cell.length_a   1.000
_cell.length_b   1.000
_cell.length_c   1.000
_cell.angle_alpha   90.00
_cell.angle_beta   90.00
_cell.angle_gamma   90.00
#
_symmetry.space_group_name_H-M   'P 1'
#
loop_
_entity.id
_entity.type
_entity.pdbx_description
1 polymer ?
#
loop_
_entity_poly.entity_id
_entity_poly.type
_entity_poly.pdbx_seq_one_letter_code
_entity_poly.pdbx_strand_id
1 'polypeptide(L)'
;MAVIDGERGLGNAYCLPMGPLREPPARLNSVDYRCVQGSETARLTWKAICAFQLQCESFLPVDDDSTESLPRGIRIHAVAGIGNPGRFFKQLVQLGFDVVEHAFPDHHRYQPTDFAWAEDAYVVMTEKDAVKCTTFARPRWFFTRVSAEFAPPLESWVSVLVHRIKADLR
;
A
#
# COMPACT_ATOMS: atom_id res chain seq x y z
N MET A 1 -15.61 -9.29 -3.35
CA MET A 1 -15.20 -7.91 -3.03
C MET A 1 -14.24 -7.39 -4.08
N ALA A 2 -14.22 -6.09 -4.34
CA ALA A 2 -13.20 -5.40 -5.12
C ALA A 2 -12.61 -4.23 -4.32
N VAL A 3 -11.30 -4.04 -4.41
CA VAL A 3 -10.59 -2.88 -3.85
C VAL A 3 -10.23 -1.92 -4.98
N ILE A 4 -10.52 -0.64 -4.79
CA ILE A 4 -10.30 0.42 -5.77
C ILE A 4 -9.39 1.47 -5.13
N ASP A 5 -8.32 1.85 -5.81
CA ASP A 5 -7.52 3.01 -5.41
C ASP A 5 -8.36 4.28 -5.64
N GLY A 6 -8.61 5.07 -4.61
CA GLY A 6 -9.49 6.25 -4.68
C GLY A 6 -8.95 7.39 -5.54
N GLU A 7 -7.62 7.54 -5.62
CA GLU A 7 -6.98 8.59 -6.43
C GLU A 7 -6.97 8.19 -7.91
N ARG A 8 -6.63 6.93 -8.19
CA ARG A 8 -6.56 6.41 -9.58
C ARG A 8 -7.93 6.05 -10.16
N GLY A 9 -8.88 5.65 -9.31
CA GLY A 9 -10.16 5.09 -9.74
C GLY A 9 -9.97 3.90 -10.69
N LEU A 10 -10.69 3.91 -11.82
CA LEU A 10 -10.58 2.89 -12.87
C LEU A 10 -9.56 3.25 -13.98
N GLY A 11 -8.83 4.36 -13.85
CA GLY A 11 -7.93 4.85 -14.89
C GLY A 11 -8.66 5.10 -16.21
N ASN A 12 -8.17 4.52 -17.31
CA ASN A 12 -8.79 4.61 -18.63
C ASN A 12 -9.89 3.57 -18.88
N ALA A 13 -10.30 2.81 -17.86
CA ALA A 13 -11.33 1.78 -17.92
C ALA A 13 -11.03 0.56 -18.83
N TYR A 14 -9.84 0.46 -19.41
CA TYR A 14 -9.41 -0.70 -20.19
C TYR A 14 -8.66 -1.73 -19.35
N CYS A 15 -8.80 -3.00 -19.73
CA CYS A 15 -7.98 -4.07 -19.18
C CYS A 15 -6.56 -4.05 -19.77
N LEU A 16 -5.63 -4.70 -19.08
CA LEU A 16 -4.30 -4.98 -19.59
C LEU A 16 -4.37 -5.66 -20.98
N PRO A 17 -3.50 -5.28 -21.94
CA PRO A 17 -2.41 -4.29 -21.83
C PRO A 17 -2.85 -2.84 -22.09
N MET A 18 -4.07 -2.60 -22.56
CA MET A 18 -4.55 -1.27 -22.98
C MET A 18 -4.83 -0.31 -21.81
N GLY A 19 -4.95 -0.84 -20.60
CA GLY A 19 -5.19 -0.06 -19.40
C GLY A 19 -4.79 -0.80 -18.11
N PRO A 20 -4.95 -0.16 -16.95
CA PRO A 20 -4.41 -0.66 -15.68
C PRO A 20 -5.30 -1.74 -15.04
N LEU A 21 -6.48 -2.05 -15.61
CA LEU A 21 -7.42 -2.98 -15.00
C LEU A 21 -7.04 -4.44 -15.31
N ARG A 22 -7.28 -5.34 -14.36
CA ARG A 22 -7.17 -6.80 -14.57
C ARG A 22 -8.48 -7.42 -15.06
N GLU A 23 -9.60 -6.80 -14.72
CA GLU A 23 -10.95 -7.22 -15.06
C GLU A 23 -11.76 -6.01 -15.56
N PRO A 24 -12.74 -6.21 -16.45
CA PRO A 24 -13.53 -5.10 -16.99
C PRO A 24 -14.34 -4.40 -15.89
N PRO A 25 -14.63 -3.08 -16.01
CA PRO A 25 -15.42 -2.33 -15.04
C PRO A 25 -16.75 -2.98 -14.65
N ALA A 26 -17.39 -3.69 -15.60
CA ALA A 26 -18.63 -4.43 -15.38
C ALA A 26 -18.53 -5.47 -14.24
N ARG A 27 -17.34 -5.99 -13.94
CA ARG A 27 -17.12 -6.90 -12.81
C ARG A 27 -17.56 -6.29 -11.48
N LEU A 28 -17.46 -4.98 -11.32
CA LEU A 28 -17.92 -4.29 -10.10
C LEU A 28 -19.41 -4.49 -9.82
N ASN A 29 -20.24 -4.77 -10.83
CA ASN A 29 -21.66 -5.04 -10.64
C ASN A 29 -21.96 -6.41 -10.02
N SER A 30 -20.98 -7.31 -10.07
CA SER A 30 -21.09 -8.69 -9.57
C SER A 30 -20.37 -8.91 -8.24
N VAL A 31 -19.73 -7.88 -7.68
CA VAL A 31 -19.11 -7.98 -6.35
C VAL A 31 -20.06 -7.42 -5.29
N ASP A 32 -20.11 -8.11 -4.16
CA ASP A 32 -20.92 -7.69 -3.02
C ASP A 32 -20.42 -6.42 -2.36
N TYR A 33 -19.11 -6.20 -2.40
CA TYR A 33 -18.43 -5.10 -1.69
C TYR A 33 -17.43 -4.40 -2.60
N ARG A 34 -17.51 -3.07 -2.63
CA ARG A 34 -16.55 -2.17 -3.29
C ARG A 34 -15.93 -1.31 -2.20
N CYS A 35 -14.65 -1.55 -1.93
CA CYS A 35 -13.91 -0.81 -0.91
C CYS A 35 -12.88 0.10 -1.55
N VAL A 36 -12.86 1.36 -1.13
CA VAL A 36 -12.05 2.42 -1.74
C VAL A 36 -10.91 2.76 -0.81
N GLN A 37 -9.69 2.68 -1.31
CA GLN A 37 -8.49 3.00 -0.55
C GLN A 37 -8.12 4.47 -0.77
N GLY A 38 -8.35 5.33 0.22
CA GLY A 38 -8.12 6.78 0.17
C GLY A 38 -9.34 7.60 0.64
N SER A 39 -9.17 8.92 0.76
CA SER A 39 -10.22 9.86 1.20
C SER A 39 -11.19 10.29 0.09
N GLU A 40 -10.83 10.15 -1.19
CA GLU A 40 -11.65 10.63 -2.31
C GLU A 40 -12.68 9.57 -2.75
N THR A 41 -13.79 9.47 -2.00
CA THR A 41 -14.99 8.77 -2.46
C THR A 41 -15.82 9.61 -3.44
N ALA A 42 -15.60 10.92 -3.48
CA ALA A 42 -16.42 11.89 -4.20
C ALA A 42 -16.42 11.74 -5.73
N ARG A 43 -15.38 11.11 -6.31
CA ARG A 43 -15.28 10.89 -7.77
C ARG A 43 -15.99 9.64 -8.25
N LEU A 44 -16.52 8.83 -7.33
CA LEU A 44 -17.12 7.55 -7.66
C LEU A 44 -18.64 7.71 -7.69
N THR A 45 -19.23 7.52 -8.88
CA THR A 45 -20.68 7.63 -9.11
C THR A 45 -21.48 6.46 -8.50
N TRP A 46 -20.79 5.43 -8.02
CA TRP A 46 -21.38 4.28 -7.33
C TRP A 46 -21.23 4.40 -5.82
N LYS A 47 -22.23 3.93 -5.06
CA LYS A 47 -22.15 3.77 -3.60
C LYS A 47 -20.96 2.85 -3.26
N ALA A 48 -19.83 3.44 -2.89
CA ALA A 48 -18.77 2.70 -2.21
C ALA A 48 -19.36 2.13 -0.93
N ILE A 49 -19.11 0.85 -0.67
CA ILE A 49 -19.64 0.22 0.54
C ILE A 49 -18.71 0.49 1.71
N CYS A 50 -17.40 0.65 1.48
CA CYS A 50 -16.48 1.09 2.52
C CYS A 50 -15.36 1.96 1.95
N ALA A 51 -14.84 2.88 2.74
CA ALA A 51 -13.57 3.56 2.46
C ALA A 51 -12.55 3.16 3.52
N PHE A 52 -11.27 3.14 3.17
CA PHE A 52 -10.21 2.93 4.16
C PHE A 52 -8.94 3.69 3.82
N GLN A 53 -8.16 4.00 4.83
CA GLN A 53 -6.83 4.60 4.70
C GLN A 53 -5.80 3.69 5.35
N LEU A 54 -4.59 3.70 4.81
CA LEU A 54 -3.46 3.06 5.46
C LEU A 54 -2.79 4.10 6.35
N GLN A 55 -2.75 3.85 7.66
CA GLN A 55 -1.99 4.65 8.60
C GLN A 55 -0.64 4.00 8.85
N CYS A 56 0.41 4.83 8.91
CA CYS A 56 1.71 4.38 9.38
C CYS A 56 1.68 4.27 10.90
N GLU A 57 1.92 3.07 11.42
CA GLU A 57 1.96 2.82 12.87
C GLU A 57 3.37 3.07 13.41
N SER A 58 4.37 2.50 12.73
CA SER A 58 5.76 2.56 13.14
C SER A 58 6.70 2.27 11.97
N PHE A 59 7.99 2.55 12.22
CA PHE A 59 9.09 2.10 11.37
C PHE A 59 9.85 1.02 12.13
N LEU A 60 9.98 -0.15 11.52
CA LEU A 60 10.67 -1.30 12.11
C LEU A 60 11.93 -1.59 11.29
N PRO A 61 13.04 -2.01 11.91
CA PRO A 61 14.22 -2.41 11.16
C PRO A 61 13.90 -3.64 10.30
N VAL A 62 14.53 -3.73 9.12
CA VAL A 62 14.40 -4.90 8.24
C VAL A 62 15.25 -6.07 8.76
N ASP A 63 16.38 -5.74 9.38
CA ASP A 63 17.22 -6.67 10.12
C ASP A 63 16.78 -6.67 11.59
N ASP A 64 16.19 -7.78 12.04
CA ASP A 64 15.63 -7.91 13.40
C ASP A 64 16.70 -7.75 14.50
N ASP A 65 17.97 -7.99 14.19
CA ASP A 65 19.09 -7.83 15.12
C ASP A 65 19.58 -6.37 15.21
N SER A 66 19.08 -5.47 14.37
CA SER A 66 19.48 -4.06 14.36
C SER A 66 18.93 -3.29 15.56
N THR A 67 19.80 -2.53 16.21
CA THR A 67 19.43 -1.58 17.29
C THR A 67 19.33 -0.13 16.81
N GLU A 68 19.50 0.10 15.51
CA GLU A 68 19.36 1.43 14.91
C GLU A 68 17.91 1.91 15.01
N SER A 69 17.75 3.22 15.15
CA SER A 69 16.44 3.87 15.11
C SER A 69 16.38 4.81 13.93
N LEU A 70 15.19 4.98 13.35
CA LEU A 70 14.97 5.95 12.28
C LEU A 70 14.75 7.34 12.90
N PRO A 71 15.68 8.30 12.74
CA PRO A 71 15.49 9.66 13.23
C PRO A 71 14.34 10.36 12.49
N ARG A 72 13.67 11.30 13.14
CA ARG A 72 12.61 12.09 12.51
C ARG A 72 13.21 13.25 11.70
N GLY A 73 12.54 13.64 10.61
CA GLY A 73 12.86 14.85 9.86
C GLY A 73 14.17 14.80 9.06
N ILE A 74 14.73 13.61 8.86
CA ILE A 74 15.96 13.44 8.07
C ILE A 74 15.67 13.14 6.61
N ARG A 75 16.72 13.20 5.79
CA ARG A 75 16.70 12.62 4.45
C ARG A 75 16.69 11.10 4.52
N ILE A 76 15.78 10.48 3.78
CA ILE A 76 15.66 9.02 3.62
C ILE A 76 15.58 8.65 2.15
N HIS A 77 15.98 7.42 1.84
CA HIS A 77 15.80 6.81 0.54
C HIS A 77 14.60 5.87 0.61
N ALA A 78 13.49 6.26 -0.04
CA ALA A 78 12.26 5.48 -0.02
C ALA A 78 12.22 4.49 -1.18
N VAL A 79 12.05 3.21 -0.88
CA VAL A 79 12.05 2.12 -1.87
C VAL A 79 10.67 1.47 -1.93
N ALA A 80 10.10 1.38 -3.14
CA ALA A 80 8.79 0.77 -3.33
C ALA A 80 8.66 0.02 -4.67
N GLY A 81 8.33 -1.27 -4.58
CA GLY A 81 8.06 -2.18 -5.69
C GLY A 81 6.60 -2.65 -5.69
N ILE A 82 5.68 -1.68 -5.67
CA ILE A 82 4.22 -1.88 -5.59
C ILE A 82 3.52 -1.16 -6.75
N GLY A 83 2.24 -1.46 -6.99
CA GLY A 83 1.48 -0.92 -8.12
C GLY A 83 1.26 0.62 -8.13
N ASN A 84 1.50 1.32 -7.02
CA ASN A 84 1.48 2.79 -6.94
C ASN A 84 2.54 3.28 -5.92
N PRO A 85 3.84 3.34 -6.31
CA PRO A 85 4.93 3.75 -5.42
C PRO A 85 4.77 5.20 -4.92
N GLY A 86 4.25 6.09 -5.77
CA GLY A 86 4.09 7.51 -5.45
C GLY A 86 3.21 7.76 -4.22
N ARG A 87 2.22 6.90 -3.97
CA ARG A 87 1.40 6.98 -2.74
C ARG A 87 2.23 6.80 -1.48
N PHE A 88 3.14 5.81 -1.49
CA PHE A 88 4.02 5.53 -0.38
C PHE A 88 4.98 6.70 -0.13
N PHE A 89 5.57 7.26 -1.18
CA PHE A 89 6.48 8.40 -1.07
C PHE A 89 5.78 9.65 -0.54
N LYS A 90 4.59 9.97 -1.05
CA LYS A 90 3.75 11.07 -0.52
C LYS A 90 3.45 10.90 0.97
N GLN A 91 3.17 9.67 1.42
CA GLN A 91 2.92 9.40 2.83
C GLN A 91 4.16 9.69 3.70
N LEU A 92 5.35 9.29 3.24
CA LEU A 92 6.60 9.58 3.95
C LEU A 92 6.91 11.08 4.00
N VAL A 93 6.67 11.81 2.91
CA VAL A 93 6.79 13.28 2.89
C VAL A 93 5.81 13.92 3.89
N GLN A 94 4.56 13.45 3.96
CA GLN A 94 3.57 13.93 4.93
C GLN A 94 3.96 13.64 6.39
N LEU A 95 4.74 12.58 6.63
CA LEU A 95 5.31 12.26 7.94
C LEU A 95 6.54 13.12 8.28
N GLY A 96 6.97 14.02 7.38
CA GLY A 96 8.00 15.02 7.61
C GLY A 96 9.41 14.64 7.14
N PHE A 97 9.56 13.59 6.33
CA PHE A 97 10.86 13.18 5.79
C PHE A 97 11.22 13.95 4.50
N ASP A 98 12.51 14.17 4.28
CA ASP A 98 13.05 14.54 2.96
C ASP A 98 13.29 13.27 2.15
N VAL A 99 12.42 12.99 1.17
CA VAL A 99 12.35 11.68 0.51
C VAL A 99 13.08 11.70 -0.83
N VAL A 100 14.07 10.82 -0.96
CA VAL A 100 14.64 10.42 -2.26
C VAL A 100 13.90 9.18 -2.74
N GLU A 101 13.19 9.30 -3.86
CA GLU A 101 12.29 8.25 -4.37
C GLU A 101 13.03 7.20 -5.21
N HIS A 102 12.83 5.92 -4.88
CA HIS A 102 13.32 4.76 -5.64
C HIS A 102 12.16 3.83 -5.97
N ALA A 103 11.52 4.07 -7.12
CA ALA A 103 10.44 3.23 -7.62
C ALA A 103 10.97 2.03 -8.40
N PHE A 104 10.46 0.84 -8.08
CA PHE A 104 10.77 -0.41 -8.78
C PHE A 104 9.49 -1.02 -9.39
N PRO A 105 9.61 -1.90 -10.38
CA PRO A 105 8.46 -2.65 -10.90
C PRO A 105 7.71 -3.40 -9.80
N ASP A 106 6.39 -3.56 -9.94
CA ASP A 106 5.63 -4.39 -9.01
C ASP A 106 6.17 -5.82 -9.04
N HIS A 107 6.31 -6.42 -7.87
CA HIS A 107 6.96 -7.73 -7.68
C HIS A 107 8.45 -7.78 -8.09
N HIS A 108 9.15 -6.64 -8.15
CA HIS A 108 10.61 -6.62 -8.36
C HIS A 108 11.33 -7.54 -7.38
N ARG A 109 12.33 -8.26 -7.91
CA ARG A 109 13.23 -9.15 -7.15
C ARG A 109 14.50 -8.38 -6.86
N TYR A 110 14.59 -7.83 -5.67
CA TYR A 110 15.73 -7.02 -5.26
C TYR A 110 17.02 -7.84 -5.21
N GLN A 111 18.11 -7.20 -5.62
CA GLN A 111 19.47 -7.69 -5.47
C GLN A 111 20.31 -6.65 -4.71
N PRO A 112 21.38 -7.04 -4.00
CA PRO A 112 22.24 -6.09 -3.28
C PRO A 112 22.77 -4.95 -4.16
N THR A 113 23.00 -5.22 -5.46
CA THR A 113 23.45 -4.22 -6.44
C THR A 113 22.43 -3.12 -6.70
N ASP A 114 21.12 -3.39 -6.53
CA ASP A 114 20.07 -2.37 -6.64
C ASP A 114 20.22 -1.29 -5.55
N PHE A 115 20.97 -1.60 -4.49
CA PHE A 115 21.22 -0.76 -3.31
C PHE A 115 22.69 -0.37 -3.16
N ALA A 116 23.48 -0.41 -4.24
CA ALA A 116 24.90 -0.02 -4.19
C ALA A 116 25.12 1.42 -3.68
N TRP A 117 24.10 2.28 -3.78
CA TRP A 117 24.08 3.65 -3.27
C TRP A 117 23.74 3.76 -1.77
N ALA A 118 23.28 2.68 -1.13
CA ALA A 118 22.64 2.71 0.18
C ALA A 118 23.60 2.46 1.35
N GLU A 119 24.90 2.68 1.16
CA GLU A 119 25.91 2.19 2.10
C GLU A 119 25.78 2.77 3.51
N ASP A 120 25.62 4.09 3.61
CA ASP A 120 25.40 4.81 4.86
C ASP A 120 24.01 5.45 4.96
N ALA A 121 23.13 5.15 3.99
CA ALA A 121 21.83 5.79 3.85
C ALA A 121 20.77 5.16 4.77
N TYR A 122 19.86 6.00 5.27
CA TYR A 122 18.60 5.54 5.84
C TYR A 122 17.66 5.12 4.70
N VAL A 123 17.34 3.84 4.64
CA VAL A 123 16.43 3.29 3.63
C VAL A 123 15.11 2.99 4.31
N VAL A 124 14.00 3.42 3.70
CA VAL A 124 12.65 3.10 4.18
C VAL A 124 11.89 2.44 3.05
N MET A 125 11.32 1.27 3.29
CA MET A 125 10.57 0.54 2.27
C MET A 125 9.19 0.08 2.76
N THR A 126 8.39 -0.45 1.84
CA THR A 126 7.14 -1.10 2.22
C THR A 126 7.42 -2.42 2.95
N GLU A 127 6.51 -2.87 3.81
CA GLU A 127 6.60 -4.19 4.47
C GLU A 127 6.75 -5.33 3.43
N LYS A 128 6.04 -5.23 2.29
CA LYS A 128 6.13 -6.21 1.17
C LYS A 128 7.53 -6.25 0.54
N ASP A 129 8.20 -5.10 0.45
CA ASP A 129 9.54 -5.03 -0.14
C ASP A 129 10.62 -5.46 0.86
N ALA A 130 10.44 -5.18 2.16
CA ALA A 130 11.34 -5.60 3.23
C ALA A 130 11.54 -7.12 3.29
N VAL A 131 10.45 -7.90 3.14
CA VAL A 131 10.50 -9.37 3.10
C VAL A 131 11.45 -9.90 2.02
N LYS A 132 11.67 -9.15 0.94
CA LYS A 132 12.56 -9.53 -0.17
C LYS A 132 14.01 -9.12 0.06
N CYS A 133 14.27 -8.24 1.02
CA CYS A 133 15.57 -7.66 1.31
C CYS A 133 16.23 -8.23 2.57
N THR A 134 15.52 -9.03 3.37
CA THR A 134 15.98 -9.54 4.68
C THR A 134 17.35 -10.21 4.64
N THR A 135 17.71 -10.88 3.54
CA THR A 135 19.00 -11.61 3.42
C THR A 135 20.22 -10.73 3.21
N PHE A 136 20.04 -9.44 2.90
CA PHE A 136 21.14 -8.50 2.64
C PHE A 136 20.87 -7.09 3.20
N ALA A 137 19.83 -6.95 4.03
CA ALA A 137 19.49 -5.70 4.67
C ALA A 137 20.64 -5.20 5.55
N ARG A 138 20.71 -3.88 5.73
CA ARG A 138 21.73 -3.21 6.55
C ARG A 138 21.08 -2.56 7.77
N PRO A 139 21.84 -2.23 8.83
CA PRO A 139 21.27 -1.73 10.09
C PRO A 139 20.34 -0.51 9.95
N ARG A 140 20.55 0.37 8.96
CA ARG A 140 19.74 1.58 8.71
C ARG A 140 18.59 1.39 7.73
N TRP A 141 18.18 0.15 7.49
CA TRP A 141 17.07 -0.16 6.61
C TRP A 141 15.84 -0.48 7.43
N PHE A 142 14.76 0.24 7.15
CA PHE A 142 13.50 0.16 7.87
C PHE A 142 12.36 -0.13 6.91
N PHE A 143 11.26 -0.62 7.45
CA PHE A 143 9.99 -0.71 6.74
C PHE A 143 8.86 -0.07 7.51
N THR A 144 7.87 0.42 6.79
CA THR A 144 6.66 0.98 7.40
C THR A 144 5.71 -0.14 7.80
N ARG A 145 5.41 -0.24 9.09
CA ARG A 145 4.27 -1.01 9.59
C ARG A 145 3.01 -0.17 9.40
N VAL A 146 2.00 -0.73 8.74
CA VAL A 146 0.75 -0.02 8.47
C VAL A 146 -0.47 -0.79 8.97
N SER A 147 -1.49 -0.06 9.38
CA SER A 147 -2.84 -0.57 9.61
C SER A 147 -3.86 0.08 8.69
N ALA A 148 -4.94 -0.65 8.42
CA ALA A 148 -6.06 -0.16 7.62
C ALA A 148 -7.16 0.37 8.55
N GLU A 149 -7.41 1.67 8.47
CA GLU A 149 -8.51 2.33 9.17
C GLU A 149 -9.71 2.47 8.23
N PHE A 150 -10.83 1.86 8.59
CA PHE A 150 -12.05 1.84 7.78
C PHE A 150 -13.05 2.91 8.22
N ALA A 151 -13.71 3.53 7.25
CA ALA A 151 -14.81 4.46 7.44
C ALA A 151 -16.05 3.97 6.65
N PRO A 152 -17.15 3.63 7.34
CA PRO A 152 -17.27 3.38 8.78
C PRO A 152 -16.49 2.11 9.20
N PRO A 153 -16.29 1.90 10.53
CA PRO A 153 -15.44 0.83 11.06
C PRO A 153 -15.80 -0.55 10.52
N LEU A 154 -14.79 -1.42 10.42
CA LEU A 154 -14.89 -2.74 9.80
C LEU A 154 -16.05 -3.57 10.38
N GLU A 155 -16.27 -3.50 11.69
CA GLU A 155 -17.34 -4.24 12.40
C GLU A 155 -18.74 -3.88 11.89
N SER A 156 -18.91 -2.64 11.42
CA SER A 156 -20.19 -2.14 10.88
C SER A 156 -20.59 -2.87 9.60
N TRP A 157 -19.64 -3.48 8.90
CA TRP A 157 -19.87 -4.18 7.63
C TRP A 157 -19.77 -5.70 7.74
N VAL A 158 -18.98 -6.21 8.69
CA VAL A 158 -18.82 -7.66 8.93
C VAL A 158 -20.16 -8.32 9.27
N SER A 159 -21.01 -7.63 10.05
CA SER A 159 -22.35 -8.12 10.39
C SER A 159 -23.25 -8.35 9.16
N VAL A 160 -23.19 -7.44 8.18
CA VAL A 160 -23.90 -7.54 6.90
C VAL A 160 -23.40 -8.74 6.09
N LEU A 161 -22.08 -8.96 6.08
CA LEU A 161 -21.41 -10.03 5.36
C LEU A 161 -21.80 -11.41 5.90
N VAL A 162 -21.78 -11.56 7.23
CA VAL A 162 -22.17 -12.80 7.91
C VAL A 162 -23.66 -13.11 7.72
N HIS A 163 -24.52 -12.09 7.71
CA HIS A 163 -25.96 -12.29 7.50
C HIS A 163 -26.26 -12.78 6.07
N ARG A 164 -25.54 -12.27 5.06
CA ARG A 164 -25.73 -12.63 3.65
C ARG A 164 -25.21 -14.03 3.32
N ILE A 165 -24.03 -14.40 3.82
CA ILE A 165 -23.49 -15.78 3.67
C ILE A 165 -24.47 -16.81 4.25
N LYS A 166 -25.12 -16.49 5.37
CA LYS A 166 -26.15 -17.37 5.96
C LYS A 166 -27.44 -17.44 5.15
N ALA A 167 -27.75 -16.42 4.34
CA ALA A 167 -28.93 -16.40 3.48
C ALA A 167 -28.71 -17.17 2.17
N ASP A 168 -27.50 -17.14 1.60
CA ASP A 168 -27.14 -17.89 0.37
C ASP A 168 -26.87 -19.39 0.62
N LEU A 169 -26.69 -19.80 1.88
CA LEU A 169 -26.54 -21.20 2.31
C LEU A 169 -27.89 -21.90 2.61
N ARG A 170 -29.02 -21.26 2.30
CA ARG A 170 -30.38 -21.81 2.42
C ARG A 170 -31.03 -21.93 1.06
#